data_AF-A0A2N9IID6-F1
#
_entry.id   AF-A0A2N9IID6-F1
#
_cell.length_a   1.000
_cell.length_b   1.000
_cell.length_c   1.000
_cell.angle_alpha   90.00
_cell.angle_beta   90.00
_cell.angle_gamma   90.00
#
_symmetry.space_group_name_H-M   'P 1'
#
loop_
_entity.id
_entity.type
_entity.pdbx_description
1 polymer ?
#
loop_
_entity_poly.entity_id
_entity_poly.type
_entity_poly.pdbx_seq_one_letter_code
_entity_poly.pdbx_strand_id
1 'polypeptide(L)'
;MAFMGTEIASSSSATHGWKYDVFLSFRGTDTRTNFTDHLYAALKQKGIFTFRDDEELERGTIISPELMKAIEESRFAVVILSSDYASSCWCLTELAKIIECTKKTGLRVLPVFHYVDPSDVRNQMGTFAEAFAKHKECFQEDVDTWRAALDKVASIAGFDLKNQ
;
A
#
# COMPACT_ATOMS: atom_id res chain seq x y z
N MET A 1 19.73 -35.80 -45.25
CA MET A 1 20.07 -34.56 -44.51
C MET A 1 18.92 -34.30 -43.55
N ALA A 2 19.17 -34.43 -42.25
CA ALA A 2 18.14 -34.31 -41.23
C ALA A 2 17.78 -32.84 -40.98
N PHE A 3 16.48 -32.56 -40.88
CA PHE A 3 15.92 -31.26 -40.49
C PHE A 3 16.30 -30.97 -39.03
N MET A 4 17.05 -29.89 -38.80
CA MET A 4 17.23 -29.32 -37.45
C MET A 4 15.97 -28.55 -37.09
N GLY A 5 15.15 -29.13 -36.21
CA GLY A 5 14.07 -28.41 -35.54
C GLY A 5 14.67 -27.40 -34.58
N THR A 6 14.37 -26.12 -34.78
CA THR A 6 14.72 -25.05 -33.86
C THR A 6 13.84 -25.19 -32.63
N GLU A 7 14.42 -25.62 -31.50
CA GLU A 7 13.72 -25.60 -30.22
C GLU A 7 13.49 -24.14 -29.82
N ILE A 8 12.22 -23.73 -29.77
CA ILE A 8 11.82 -22.48 -29.15
C ILE A 8 11.95 -22.68 -27.64
N ALA A 9 13.06 -22.19 -27.07
CA ALA A 9 13.22 -22.11 -25.64
C ALA A 9 12.09 -21.23 -25.07
N SER A 10 11.10 -21.89 -24.47
CA SER A 10 10.02 -21.22 -23.77
C SER A 10 10.63 -20.54 -22.54
N SER A 11 10.75 -19.21 -22.60
CA SER A 11 11.13 -18.40 -21.45
C SER A 11 10.02 -18.55 -20.40
N SER A 12 10.22 -19.43 -19.43
CA SER A 12 9.43 -19.43 -18.22
C SER A 12 9.81 -18.18 -17.44
N SER A 13 9.10 -17.08 -17.70
CA SER A 13 9.02 -16.00 -16.72
C SER A 13 8.58 -16.64 -15.43
N ALA A 14 9.45 -16.69 -14.42
CA ALA A 14 9.06 -17.06 -13.07
C ALA A 14 7.97 -16.08 -12.65
N THR A 15 6.70 -16.45 -12.86
CA THR A 15 5.58 -15.72 -12.29
C THR A 15 5.79 -15.87 -10.80
N HIS A 16 6.28 -14.81 -10.15
CA HIS A 16 6.12 -14.67 -8.72
C HIS A 16 4.64 -14.98 -8.45
N GLY A 17 4.36 -15.94 -7.56
CA GLY A 17 3.03 -16.48 -7.30
C GLY A 17 2.12 -15.47 -6.61
N TRP A 18 1.94 -14.29 -7.21
CA TRP A 18 1.05 -13.25 -6.73
C TRP A 18 -0.38 -13.78 -6.81
N LYS A 19 -1.05 -13.77 -5.67
CA LYS A 19 -2.48 -14.08 -5.57
C LYS A 19 -3.32 -12.89 -6.00
N TYR A 20 -2.87 -11.66 -5.74
CA TYR A 20 -3.59 -10.42 -6.03
C TYR A 20 -2.81 -9.53 -7.01
N ASP A 21 -3.54 -8.84 -7.88
CA ASP A 21 -2.97 -7.81 -8.72
C ASP A 21 -2.67 -6.55 -7.90
N VAL A 22 -3.59 -6.15 -7.01
CA VAL A 22 -3.52 -4.90 -6.27
C VAL A 22 -3.88 -5.12 -4.80
N PHE A 23 -3.09 -4.55 -3.89
CA PHE A 23 -3.44 -4.29 -2.50
C PHE A 23 -3.84 -2.82 -2.35
N LEU A 24 -5.00 -2.51 -1.77
CA LEU A 24 -5.38 -1.15 -1.41
C LEU A 24 -5.14 -0.92 0.09
N SER A 25 -4.18 -0.06 0.42
CA SER A 25 -3.98 0.45 1.78
C SER A 25 -4.56 1.86 1.88
N PHE A 26 -5.41 2.09 2.87
CA PHE A 26 -6.14 3.35 3.01
C PHE A 26 -6.66 3.52 4.43
N ARG A 27 -6.91 4.77 4.82
CA ARG A 27 -7.60 5.05 6.07
C ARG A 27 -9.09 4.84 5.90
N GLY A 28 -9.66 3.89 6.64
CA GLY A 28 -11.07 3.52 6.53
C GLY A 28 -12.02 4.70 6.80
N THR A 29 -11.74 5.46 7.86
CA THR A 29 -12.57 6.61 8.26
C THR A 29 -12.61 7.73 7.22
N ASP A 30 -11.60 7.81 6.35
CA ASP A 30 -11.43 8.95 5.46
C ASP A 30 -12.00 8.66 4.06
N THR A 31 -11.73 7.45 3.56
CA THR A 31 -11.90 7.16 2.12
C THR A 31 -12.75 5.93 1.78
N ARG A 32 -13.12 5.12 2.78
CA ARG A 32 -13.74 3.81 2.54
C ARG A 32 -15.00 3.86 1.70
N THR A 33 -15.96 4.70 2.06
CA THR A 33 -17.31 4.76 1.45
C THR A 33 -17.38 5.72 0.27
N ASN A 34 -16.25 6.31 -0.14
CA ASN A 34 -16.19 7.29 -1.21
C ASN A 34 -15.16 6.87 -2.29
N PHE A 35 -14.04 7.58 -2.40
CA PHE A 35 -12.95 7.33 -3.33
C PHE A 35 -12.49 5.88 -3.38
N THR A 36 -12.23 5.24 -2.23
CA THR A 36 -11.70 3.87 -2.20
C THR A 36 -12.73 2.84 -2.67
N ASP A 37 -14.01 2.99 -2.33
CA ASP A 37 -15.07 2.09 -2.83
C ASP A 37 -15.21 2.21 -4.34
N HIS A 38 -15.20 3.44 -4.88
CA HIS A 38 -15.27 3.67 -6.32
C HIS A 38 -14.05 3.12 -7.06
N LEU A 39 -12.84 3.32 -6.53
CA LEU A 39 -11.62 2.76 -7.09
C LEU A 39 -11.67 1.23 -7.09
N TYR A 40 -12.04 0.62 -5.98
CA TYR A 40 -12.18 -0.83 -5.86
C TYR A 40 -13.20 -1.40 -6.84
N ALA A 41 -14.38 -0.77 -6.96
CA ALA A 41 -15.42 -1.18 -7.91
C ALA A 41 -14.92 -1.10 -9.36
N ALA A 42 -14.20 -0.02 -9.72
CA ALA A 42 -13.64 0.17 -11.06
C ALA A 42 -12.56 -0.88 -11.39
N LEU A 43 -11.64 -1.15 -10.45
CA LEU A 43 -10.62 -2.20 -10.61
C LEU A 43 -11.28 -3.57 -10.83
N LYS A 44 -12.28 -3.91 -10.01
CA LYS A 44 -13.04 -5.15 -10.13
C LYS A 44 -13.78 -5.25 -11.48
N GLN A 45 -14.40 -4.17 -11.94
CA GLN A 45 -15.08 -4.12 -13.25
C GLN A 45 -14.09 -4.36 -14.41
N LYS A 46 -12.83 -3.98 -14.24
CA LYS A 46 -11.74 -4.24 -15.22
C LYS A 46 -11.10 -5.62 -15.07
N GLY A 47 -11.59 -6.46 -14.17
CA GLY A 47 -11.04 -7.81 -13.93
C GLY A 47 -9.72 -7.80 -13.17
N ILE A 48 -9.37 -6.70 -12.50
CA ILE A 48 -8.14 -6.58 -11.69
C ILE A 48 -8.44 -7.13 -10.29
N PHE A 49 -7.80 -8.24 -9.93
CA PHE A 49 -8.08 -8.92 -8.68
C PHE A 49 -7.42 -8.18 -7.51
N THR A 50 -8.26 -7.50 -6.73
CA THR A 50 -7.82 -6.51 -5.75
C THR A 50 -8.15 -6.98 -4.34
N PHE A 51 -7.15 -6.98 -3.46
CA PHE A 51 -7.36 -7.03 -2.02
C PHE A 51 -7.63 -5.61 -1.52
N ARG A 52 -8.80 -5.40 -0.92
CA ARG A 52 -9.16 -4.13 -0.27
C ARG A 52 -9.05 -4.33 1.22
N ASP A 53 -8.09 -3.64 1.84
CA ASP A 53 -7.99 -3.64 3.30
C ASP A 53 -9.32 -3.21 3.94
N ASP A 54 -9.68 -3.81 5.06
CA ASP A 54 -10.95 -3.59 5.73
C ASP A 54 -10.73 -3.18 7.19
N GLU A 55 -10.16 -1.98 7.41
CA GLU A 55 -9.91 -1.43 8.75
C GLU A 55 -11.18 -1.36 9.65
N GLU A 56 -12.40 -1.36 9.09
CA GLU A 56 -13.63 -1.31 9.91
C GLU A 56 -13.93 -2.65 10.58
N LEU A 57 -13.54 -3.77 9.97
CA LEU A 57 -13.71 -5.12 10.55
C LEU A 57 -12.65 -5.43 11.62
N GLU A 58 -11.53 -4.70 11.64
CA GLU A 58 -10.39 -4.96 12.55
C GLU A 58 -10.44 -4.17 13.87
N ARG A 59 -11.51 -3.40 14.15
CA ARG A 59 -11.68 -2.72 15.46
C ARG A 59 -11.69 -3.74 16.61
N GLY A 60 -10.53 -3.90 17.25
CA GLY A 60 -10.34 -4.73 18.45
C GLY A 60 -9.53 -6.01 18.26
N THR A 61 -8.90 -6.24 17.10
CA THR A 61 -8.12 -7.47 16.82
C THR A 61 -6.66 -7.20 16.48
N ILE A 62 -5.79 -8.19 16.73
CA ILE A 62 -4.39 -8.18 16.25
C ILE A 62 -4.41 -8.14 14.71
N ILE A 63 -3.46 -7.43 14.10
CA ILE A 63 -3.24 -7.46 12.64
C ILE A 63 -3.30 -8.90 12.16
N SER A 64 -4.22 -9.21 11.26
CA SER A 64 -4.36 -10.59 10.81
C SER A 64 -3.10 -11.01 10.02
N PRO A 65 -2.54 -12.20 10.28
CA PRO A 65 -1.48 -12.76 9.44
C PRO A 65 -1.90 -12.86 7.97
N GLU A 66 -3.21 -12.95 7.72
CA GLU A 66 -3.80 -12.93 6.38
C GLU A 66 -3.59 -11.60 5.66
N LEU A 67 -3.71 -10.47 6.35
CA LEU A 67 -3.45 -9.13 5.80
C LEU A 67 -2.00 -8.99 5.36
N MET A 68 -1.05 -9.36 6.24
CA MET A 68 0.38 -9.31 5.93
C MET A 68 0.75 -10.22 4.76
N LYS A 69 0.11 -11.40 4.68
CA LYS A 69 0.27 -12.32 3.56
C LYS A 69 -0.33 -11.77 2.27
N ALA A 70 -1.47 -11.08 2.33
CA ALA A 70 -2.07 -10.44 1.17
C ALA A 70 -1.15 -9.37 0.57
N ILE A 71 -0.43 -8.60 1.40
CA ILE A 71 0.60 -7.65 0.94
C ILE A 71 1.72 -8.40 0.21
N GLU A 72 2.26 -9.47 0.79
CA GLU A 72 3.34 -10.26 0.18
C GLU A 72 2.92 -10.92 -1.15
N GLU A 73 1.67 -11.36 -1.23
CA GLU A 73 1.08 -12.01 -2.41
C GLU A 73 0.50 -11.00 -3.43
N SER A 74 0.73 -9.69 -3.26
CA SER A 74 0.26 -8.65 -4.17
C SER A 74 1.34 -8.16 -5.12
N ARG A 75 0.95 -7.92 -6.39
CA ARG A 75 1.85 -7.37 -7.41
C ARG A 75 2.06 -5.86 -7.28
N PHE A 76 1.01 -5.13 -6.94
CA PHE A 76 1.04 -3.69 -6.68
C PHE A 76 0.41 -3.37 -5.33
N ALA A 77 0.87 -2.31 -4.67
CA ALA A 77 0.13 -1.66 -3.59
C ALA A 77 -0.23 -0.24 -4.01
N VAL A 78 -1.51 0.09 -3.96
CA VAL A 78 -1.99 1.47 -4.05
C VAL A 78 -2.16 1.97 -2.62
N VAL A 79 -1.41 3.01 -2.27
CA VAL A 79 -1.43 3.60 -0.93
C VAL A 79 -2.15 4.94 -1.00
N ILE A 80 -3.34 5.00 -0.42
CA ILE A 80 -4.23 6.17 -0.43
C ILE A 80 -3.96 6.98 0.84
N LEU A 81 -3.05 7.94 0.71
CA LEU A 81 -2.60 8.82 1.78
C LEU A 81 -3.63 9.94 1.98
N SER A 82 -4.41 9.85 3.04
CA SER A 82 -5.41 10.84 3.46
C SER A 82 -4.98 11.56 4.75
N SER A 83 -5.74 12.56 5.19
CA SER A 83 -5.39 13.43 6.33
C SER A 83 -5.11 12.66 7.62
N ASP A 84 -5.89 11.61 7.90
CA ASP A 84 -5.78 10.84 9.14
C ASP A 84 -5.13 9.47 8.93
N TYR A 85 -4.48 9.23 7.79
CA TYR A 85 -3.78 7.97 7.51
C TYR A 85 -2.78 7.61 8.60
N ALA A 86 -1.92 8.55 8.98
CA ALA A 86 -0.92 8.34 10.03
C ALA A 86 -1.52 8.21 11.44
N SER A 87 -2.80 8.53 11.65
CA SER A 87 -3.44 8.32 12.96
C SER A 87 -3.63 6.83 13.30
N SER A 88 -3.64 5.96 12.29
CA SER A 88 -3.79 4.51 12.44
C SER A 88 -2.43 3.83 12.52
N CYS A 89 -2.11 3.22 13.66
CA CYS A 89 -0.92 2.37 13.77
C CYS A 89 -1.00 1.18 12.80
N TRP A 90 -2.21 0.72 12.43
CA TRP A 90 -2.43 -0.30 11.42
C TRP A 90 -1.99 0.16 10.03
N CYS A 91 -2.54 1.27 9.51
CA CYS A 91 -2.07 1.87 8.25
C CYS A 91 -0.54 2.00 8.21
N LEU A 92 0.08 2.48 9.30
CA LEU A 92 1.53 2.66 9.35
C LEU A 92 2.30 1.33 9.36
N THR A 93 1.78 0.30 10.02
CA THR A 93 2.37 -1.04 10.03
C THR A 93 2.25 -1.73 8.68
N GLU A 94 1.09 -1.62 8.02
CA GLU A 94 0.91 -2.06 6.64
C GLU A 94 1.90 -1.35 5.70
N LEU A 95 2.03 -0.04 5.83
CA LEU A 95 2.92 0.76 4.99
C LEU A 95 4.39 0.30 5.13
N ALA A 96 4.83 0.04 6.36
CA ALA A 96 6.15 -0.52 6.62
C ALA A 96 6.32 -1.89 5.93
N LYS A 97 5.30 -2.76 6.01
CA LYS A 97 5.32 -4.05 5.33
C LYS A 97 5.36 -3.92 3.80
N ILE A 98 4.54 -3.03 3.23
CA ILE A 98 4.54 -2.72 1.80
C ILE A 98 5.94 -2.31 1.34
N ILE A 99 6.58 -1.40 2.09
CA ILE A 99 7.94 -0.92 1.82
C ILE A 99 8.97 -2.05 1.93
N GLU A 100 8.84 -2.96 2.89
CA GLU A 100 9.67 -4.15 3.00
C GLU A 100 9.51 -5.06 1.76
N CYS A 101 8.26 -5.32 1.34
CA CYS A 101 7.92 -6.15 0.19
C CYS A 101 8.44 -5.61 -1.14
N THR A 102 8.64 -4.28 -1.26
CA THR A 102 9.29 -3.71 -2.47
C THR A 102 10.65 -4.33 -2.76
N LYS A 103 11.42 -4.68 -1.72
CA LYS A 103 12.73 -5.33 -1.86
C LYS A 103 12.62 -6.86 -1.89
N LYS A 104 11.71 -7.44 -1.11
CA LYS A 104 11.61 -8.90 -0.95
C LYS A 104 10.90 -9.61 -2.11
N THR A 105 9.80 -9.04 -2.59
CA THR A 105 8.91 -9.69 -3.58
C THR A 105 8.82 -8.91 -4.90
N GLY A 106 9.45 -7.73 -4.97
CA GLY A 106 9.35 -6.84 -6.13
C GLY A 106 8.02 -6.10 -6.24
N LEU A 107 7.25 -6.04 -5.14
CA LEU A 107 5.99 -5.29 -5.07
C LEU A 107 6.21 -3.84 -5.50
N ARG A 108 5.33 -3.32 -6.37
CA ARG A 108 5.38 -1.94 -6.85
C ARG A 108 4.37 -1.07 -6.12
N VAL A 109 4.81 0.10 -5.66
CA VAL A 109 3.97 1.03 -4.90
C VAL A 109 3.47 2.16 -5.79
N LEU A 110 2.19 2.48 -5.68
CA LEU A 110 1.51 3.60 -6.36
C LEU A 110 0.88 4.51 -5.30
N PRO A 111 1.54 5.60 -4.89
CA PRO A 111 0.96 6.53 -3.92
C PRO A 111 -0.14 7.39 -4.56
N VAL A 112 -1.24 7.56 -3.83
CA VAL A 112 -2.33 8.48 -4.13
C VAL A 112 -2.45 9.46 -2.96
N PHE A 113 -2.19 10.74 -3.20
CA PHE A 113 -2.33 11.80 -2.22
C PHE A 113 -3.78 12.32 -2.25
N HIS A 114 -4.59 11.80 -1.33
CA HIS A 114 -6.02 12.08 -1.24
C HIS A 114 -6.27 13.34 -0.39
N TYR A 115 -6.32 14.49 -1.07
CA TYR A 115 -6.56 15.80 -0.45
C TYR A 115 -5.55 16.18 0.65
N VAL A 116 -4.31 15.69 0.55
CA VAL A 116 -3.16 16.07 1.38
C VAL A 116 -2.04 16.61 0.50
N ASP A 117 -1.21 17.50 1.04
CA ASP A 117 -0.02 17.96 0.34
C ASP A 117 1.06 16.85 0.38
N PRO A 118 1.63 16.40 -0.76
CA PRO A 118 2.69 15.41 -0.76
C PRO A 118 3.91 15.80 0.09
N SER A 119 4.20 17.11 0.22
CA SER A 119 5.27 17.61 1.08
C SER A 119 4.95 17.47 2.57
N ASP A 120 3.68 17.62 2.97
CA ASP A 120 3.26 17.37 4.36
C ASP A 120 3.41 15.89 4.71
N VAL A 121 3.09 14.98 3.78
CA VAL A 121 3.31 13.55 4.00
C VAL A 121 4.81 13.24 4.10
N ARG A 122 5.62 13.74 3.16
CA ARG A 122 7.07 13.46 3.09
C ARG A 122 7.85 14.01 4.28
N ASN A 123 7.46 15.19 4.78
CA ASN A 123 8.12 15.82 5.91
C ASN A 123 7.38 15.56 7.24
N GLN A 124 6.32 14.76 7.21
CA GLN A 124 5.43 14.46 8.35
C GLN A 124 4.99 15.73 9.10
N MET A 125 4.41 16.68 8.36
CA MET A 125 3.88 17.95 8.85
C MET A 125 2.36 17.90 9.03
N GLY A 126 1.76 18.92 9.65
CA GLY A 126 0.32 19.01 9.87
C GLY A 126 -0.23 17.81 10.68
N THR A 127 -1.30 17.19 10.19
CA THR A 127 -1.94 16.04 10.84
C THR A 127 -1.00 14.84 11.02
N PHE A 128 -0.02 14.67 10.12
CA PHE A 128 1.00 13.62 10.24
C PHE A 128 1.92 13.87 11.44
N ALA A 129 2.31 15.13 11.69
CA ALA A 129 3.13 15.49 12.84
C ALA A 129 2.41 15.17 14.16
N GLU A 130 1.14 15.57 14.24
CA GLU A 130 0.28 15.33 15.41
C GLU A 130 0.09 13.83 15.68
N ALA A 131 -0.13 13.04 14.62
CA ALA A 131 -0.27 11.60 14.73
C ALA A 131 1.01 10.94 15.27
N PHE A 132 2.18 11.31 14.75
CA PHE A 132 3.44 10.77 15.24
C PHE A 132 3.81 11.24 16.65
N ALA A 133 3.39 12.43 17.07
CA ALA A 133 3.57 12.87 18.45
C ALA A 133 2.82 11.95 19.42
N LYS A 134 1.58 11.59 19.08
CA LYS A 134 0.76 10.63 19.87
C LYS A 134 1.38 9.23 19.89
N HIS A 135 1.81 8.72 18.73
CA HIS A 135 2.37 7.36 18.66
C HIS A 135 3.67 7.19 19.45
N LYS A 136 4.49 8.24 19.60
CA LYS A 136 5.72 8.20 20.42
C LYS A 136 5.46 7.90 21.90
N GLU A 137 4.25 8.13 22.40
CA GLU A 137 3.91 7.82 23.79
C GLU A 137 3.69 6.32 24.01
N CYS A 138 3.27 5.58 22.97
CA CYS A 138 2.84 4.19 23.08
C CYS A 138 3.69 3.18 22.27
N PHE A 139 4.39 3.63 21.22
CA PHE A 139 5.02 2.77 20.20
C PHE A 139 6.43 3.26 19.82
N GLN A 140 7.27 3.58 20.81
CA GLN A 140 8.57 4.22 20.57
C GLN A 140 9.46 3.47 19.57
N GLU A 141 9.47 2.14 19.60
CA GLU A 141 10.32 1.31 18.73
C GLU A 141 9.85 1.30 17.26
N ASP A 142 8.54 1.45 17.01
CA ASP A 142 7.96 1.35 15.67
C ASP A 142 7.93 2.69 14.91
N VAL A 143 7.92 3.82 15.64
CA VAL A 143 7.74 5.16 15.06
C VAL A 143 8.81 5.49 14.01
N ASP A 144 10.06 5.13 14.24
CA ASP A 144 11.15 5.42 13.29
C ASP A 144 10.98 4.61 11.99
N THR A 145 10.53 3.35 12.10
CA THR A 145 10.20 2.50 10.96
C THR A 145 9.05 3.08 10.15
N TRP A 146 7.99 3.52 10.82
CA TRP A 146 6.81 4.13 10.19
C TRP A 146 7.14 5.46 9.51
N ARG A 147 7.97 6.31 10.13
CA ARG A 147 8.46 7.57 9.53
C ARG A 147 9.25 7.29 8.25
N ALA A 148 10.19 6.35 8.30
CA ALA A 148 10.99 5.97 7.14
C ALA A 148 10.12 5.39 6.01
N ALA A 149 9.08 4.62 6.35
CA ALA A 149 8.14 4.09 5.37
C ALA A 149 7.33 5.20 4.68
N LEU A 150 6.79 6.15 5.45
CA LEU A 150 6.05 7.31 4.90
C LEU A 150 6.92 8.20 4.03
N ASP A 151 8.13 8.56 4.48
CA ASP A 151 9.08 9.35 3.68
C ASP A 151 9.38 8.66 2.34
N LYS A 152 9.63 7.35 2.37
CA LYS A 152 9.93 6.58 1.16
C LYS A 152 8.73 6.52 0.21
N VAL A 153 7.52 6.27 0.71
CA VAL A 153 6.32 6.24 -0.16
C VAL A 153 6.02 7.62 -0.72
N ALA A 154 6.12 8.69 0.08
CA ALA A 154 5.87 10.06 -0.37
C ALA A 154 6.95 10.60 -1.34
N SER A 155 8.07 9.90 -1.47
CA SER A 155 9.14 10.19 -2.43
C SER A 155 8.95 9.47 -3.78
N ILE A 156 7.99 8.55 -3.88
CA ILE A 156 7.64 7.87 -5.14
C ILE A 156 6.68 8.78 -5.93
N ALA A 157 6.85 8.83 -7.26
CA ALA A 157 5.92 9.54 -8.13
C ALA A 157 4.51 8.92 -8.03
N GLY A 158 3.52 9.76 -7.74
CA GLY A 158 2.14 9.34 -7.48
C GLY A 158 1.11 10.26 -8.10
N PHE A 159 -0.13 10.12 -7.62
CA PHE A 159 -1.29 10.91 -8.06
C PHE A 159 -1.71 11.89 -6.97
N ASP A 160 -1.73 13.19 -7.27
CA ASP A 160 -2.21 14.22 -6.35
C ASP A 160 -3.62 14.67 -6.73
N LEU A 161 -4.62 14.29 -5.93
CA LEU A 161 -6.02 14.55 -6.24
C LEU A 161 -6.47 16.00 -6.01
N LYS A 162 -5.66 16.86 -5.36
CA LYS A 162 -5.98 18.30 -5.27
C LYS A 162 -5.71 19.03 -6.58
N ASN A 163 -4.73 18.54 -7.34
CA ASN A 163 -4.16 19.22 -8.49
C ASN A 163 -4.41 18.46 -9.82
N GLN A 164 -5.41 17.57 -9.85
CA GLN A 164 -5.86 16.80 -11.02
C GLN A 164 -7.14 17.36 -11.63
#